data_AF-A0A7Y6YUC9-F1
#
_entry.id   AF-A0A7Y6YUC9-F1
#
_cell.length_a   1.000
_cell.length_b   1.000
_cell.length_c   1.000
_cell.angle_alpha   90.00
_cell.angle_beta   90.00
_cell.angle_gamma   90.00
#
_symmetry.space_group_name_H-M   'P 1'
#
loop_
_entity.id
_entity.type
_entity.pdbx_description
1 polymer ?
#
loop_
_entity_poly.entity_id
_entity_poly.type
_entity_poly.pdbx_seq_one_letter_code
_entity_poly.pdbx_strand_id
1 'polypeptide(L)' 'MVEVINLRQKRKEKARKDKDKKAEENRVKFGRTKQQKKRDDFESHRSKKEIDDKKLND' A
#
# COMPACT_ATOMS: atom_id res chain seq x y z
N MET A 1 -19.74 -37.75 11.66
CA MET A 1 -18.95 -37.37 10.47
C MET A 1 -17.86 -36.43 10.97
N VAL A 2 -16.57 -36.80 10.88
CA VAL A 2 -15.49 -35.96 11.38
C VAL A 2 -15.08 -34.99 10.28
N GLU A 3 -15.21 -33.70 10.53
CA GLU A 3 -14.84 -32.66 9.57
C GLU A 3 -13.32 -32.49 9.59
N VAL A 4 -12.63 -33.13 8.63
CA VAL A 4 -11.17 -33.01 8.51
C VAL A 4 -10.84 -31.65 7.92
N ILE A 5 -10.49 -30.69 8.79
CA ILE A 5 -10.10 -29.34 8.36
C ILE A 5 -8.60 -29.25 8.06
N ASN A 6 -8.27 -28.61 6.94
CA ASN A 6 -6.88 -28.32 6.62
C ASN A 6 -6.37 -27.11 7.42
N LEU A 7 -5.61 -27.38 8.48
CA LEU A 7 -5.04 -26.35 9.36
C LEU A 7 -4.12 -25.36 8.62
N ARG A 8 -3.44 -25.78 7.54
CA ARG A 8 -2.60 -24.87 6.73
C ARG A 8 -3.44 -23.81 6.03
N GLN A 9 -4.57 -24.21 5.43
CA GLN A 9 -5.49 -23.29 4.78
C GLN A 9 -6.10 -22.33 5.81
N LYS A 10 -6.57 -22.84 6.96
CA LYS A 10 -7.11 -22.01 8.05
C LYS A 10 -6.11 -20.99 8.57
N ARG A 11 -4.83 -21.37 8.76
CA ARG A 11 -3.77 -20.43 9.16
C ARG A 11 -3.52 -19.35 8.09
N LYS A 12 -3.55 -19.72 6.80
CA LYS A 12 -3.38 -18.77 5.69
C LYS A 12 -4.54 -17.78 5.61
N GLU A 13 -5.77 -18.24 5.80
CA GLU A 13 -6.96 -17.39 5.87
C GLU A 13 -6.87 -16.40 7.04
N LYS A 14 -6.48 -16.88 8.23
CA LYS A 14 -6.26 -16.01 9.40
C LYS A 14 -5.23 -14.92 9.09
N ALA A 15 -4.08 -15.29 8.53
CA ALA A 15 -3.03 -14.35 8.15
C ALA A 15 -3.49 -13.32 7.11
N ARG A 16 -4.37 -13.69 6.17
CA ARG A 16 -4.98 -12.74 5.22
C ARG A 16 -5.91 -11.76 5.94
N LYS A 17 -6.83 -12.25 6.77
CA LYS A 17 -7.75 -11.42 7.56
C LYS A 17 -7.00 -10.42 8.47
N ASP A 18 -5.91 -10.86 9.09
CA ASP A 18 -5.09 -9.99 9.94
C ASP A 18 -4.40 -8.88 9.14
N LYS A 19 -3.97 -9.17 7.89
CA LYS A 19 -3.43 -8.15 6.98
C LYS A 19 -4.50 -7.14 6.55
N ASP A 20 -5.71 -7.60 6.27
CA ASP A 20 -6.82 -6.74 5.86
C ASP A 20 -7.23 -5.80 6.98
N LYS A 21 -7.31 -6.29 8.23
CA LYS A 21 -7.55 -5.46 9.42
C LYS A 21 -6.48 -4.38 9.61
N LYS A 22 -5.20 -4.76 9.50
CA LYS A 22 -4.10 -3.78 9.57
C LYS A 22 -4.16 -2.76 8.44
N ALA A 23 -4.58 -3.16 7.24
CA ALA A 23 -4.76 -2.24 6.13
C ALA A 23 -5.87 -1.23 6.42
N GLU A 24 -6.99 -1.68 6.98
CA GLU A 24 -8.10 -0.81 7.40
C GLU A 24 -7.68 0.16 8.51
N GLU A 25 -7.01 -0.33 9.55
CA GLU A 25 -6.46 0.54 10.60
C GLU A 25 -5.49 1.57 10.03
N ASN A 26 -4.67 1.20 9.05
CA ASN A 26 -3.76 2.15 8.41
C ASN A 26 -4.48 3.19 7.55
N ARG A 27 -5.60 2.84 6.90
CA ARG A 27 -6.44 3.80 6.18
C ARG A 27 -7.02 4.84 7.15
N VAL A 28 -7.51 4.40 8.30
CA VAL A 28 -8.07 5.28 9.33
C VAL A 28 -6.98 6.12 9.99
N LYS A 29 -5.86 5.51 10.41
CA LYS A 29 -4.79 6.17 11.16
C LYS A 29 -3.96 7.13 10.31
N PHE A 30 -3.71 6.79 9.05
CA PHE A 30 -2.78 7.54 8.21
C PHE A 30 -3.45 8.25 7.03
N GLY A 31 -4.75 8.06 6.80
CA GLY A 31 -5.58 8.75 5.80
C GLY A 31 -5.22 8.49 4.33
N ARG A 32 -3.97 8.09 4.05
CA ARG A 32 -3.43 7.76 2.74
C ARG A 32 -2.88 6.34 2.74
N THR A 33 -3.25 5.58 1.72
CA THR A 33 -2.71 4.25 1.48
C THR A 33 -1.28 4.34 0.95
N LYS A 34 -0.51 3.23 1.07
CA LYS A 34 0.83 3.13 0.50
C LYS A 34 0.86 3.39 -1.02
N GLN A 35 -0.20 3.04 -1.73
CA GLN A 35 -0.33 3.27 -3.16
C GLN A 35 -0.53 4.75 -3.48
N GLN A 36 -1.40 5.44 -2.74
CA GLN A 36 -1.58 6.89 -2.87
C GLN A 36 -0.29 7.64 -2.58
N LYS A 37 0.41 7.31 -1.49
CA LYS A 37 1.71 7.93 -1.17
C LYS A 37 2.72 7.77 -2.31
N LYS A 38 2.85 6.55 -2.86
CA LYS A 38 3.75 6.30 -3.99
C LYS A 38 3.39 7.09 -5.25
N ARG A 39 2.09 7.24 -5.51
CA ARG A 39 1.61 8.04 -6.63
C ARG A 39 1.97 9.50 -6.45
N ASP A 40 1.67 10.07 -5.28
CA ASP A 40 2.00 11.45 -4.93
C ASP A 40 3.52 11.70 -5.02
N ASP A 41 4.33 10.78 -4.49
CA ASP A 41 5.80 10.85 -4.55
C ASP A 41 6.29 10.86 -6.02
N PHE A 42 5.73 9.98 -6.86
CA PHE A 42 6.08 9.91 -8.29
C PHE A 42 5.66 11.18 -9.05
N GLU A 43 4.45 11.67 -8.82
CA GLU A 43 3.94 12.91 -9.44
C GLU A 43 4.82 14.10 -9.01
N SER A 44 5.15 14.24 -7.72
CA SER A 44 6.07 15.26 -7.21
C SER A 44 7.47 15.16 -7.84
N HIS A 45 8.03 13.96 -7.95
CA HIS A 45 9.32 13.76 -8.61
C HIS A 45 9.29 14.15 -10.09
N ARG A 46 8.23 13.76 -10.80
CA ARG A 46 8.04 14.14 -12.20
C ARG A 46 7.95 15.65 -12.36
N SER A 47 7.11 16.32 -11.58
CA SER A 47 6.98 17.79 -11.63
C SER A 47 8.29 18.49 -11.32
N LYS A 48 9.04 18.02 -10.31
CA LYS A 48 10.38 18.56 -9.99
C LYS A 48 11.34 18.42 -11.16
N LYS A 49 11.38 17.23 -11.78
CA LYS A 49 12.23 16.97 -12.94
C LYS A 49 11.84 17.84 -14.13
N GLU A 50 10.55 17.96 -14.42
CA GLU A 50 10.07 18.83 -15.52
C GLU A 50 10.44 20.30 -15.32
N ILE A 51 10.48 20.79 -14.07
CA ILE A 51 10.94 22.14 -13.76
C ILE A 51 12.46 22.26 -13.94
N ASP A 52 13.21 21.26 -13.48
CA ASP A 52 14.67 21.20 -13.60
C ASP A 52 15.11 21.16 -15.07
N ASP A 53 14.49 20.31 -15.88
CA ASP A 53 14.74 20.20 -17.32
C ASP A 53 14.43 21.51 -18.08
N LYS A 54 13.51 22.32 -17.55
CA LYS A 54 13.10 23.63 -18.13
C LYS A 54 13.89 24.81 -17.58
N LYS A 55 14.75 24.62 -16.57
CA LYS A 55 15.64 25.69 -16.12
C LYS A 55 16.73 25.88 -17.19
N LEU A 56 16.71 27.05 -17.82
CA LEU A 56 17.87 27.57 -18.51
C LEU A 56 18.86 27.98 -17.42
N ASN A 57 19.96 27.24 -17.29
CA ASN A 57 21.09 27.72 -16.50
C ASN A 57 21.81 28.76 -17.38
N ASP A 58 21.85 30.00 -16.91
CA ASP A 58 22.68 31.08 -17.47
C ASP A 58 24.18 30.80 -17.20
#